data_AF-A0A1S2FZR2-F1
#
_entry.id   AF-A0A1S2FZR2-F1
#
_cell.length_a   1.000
_cell.length_b   1.000
_cell.length_c   1.000
_cell.angle_alpha   90.00
_cell.angle_beta   90.00
_cell.angle_gamma   90.00
#
_symmetry.space_group_name_H-M   'P 1'
#
loop_
_entity.id
_entity.type
_entity.pdbx_description
1 polymer ?
#
loop_
_entity_poly.entity_id
_entity_poly.type
_entity_poly.pdbx_seq_one_letter_code
_entity_poly.pdbx_strand_id
1 'polypeptide(L)'
;MATAMTASNQRKAQAFAMAISFLLALPLAVILLAHPSLMLDANGHYNHSQLMLVMVGISGGFIYGVGFVPHFWLWKWLFSPWIAWPLMLLGYYIWFLT
;
A
#
# COMPACT_ATOMS: atom_id res chain seq x y z
N MET A 1 -17.39 15.12 28.38
CA MET A 1 -16.24 15.80 27.72
C MET A 1 -15.11 14.82 27.38
N ALA A 2 -14.71 13.90 28.26
CA ALA A 2 -13.63 12.93 28.00
C ALA A 2 -13.86 12.00 26.77
N THR A 3 -15.08 11.48 26.57
CA THR A 3 -15.44 10.63 25.43
C THR A 3 -15.32 11.35 24.08
N ALA A 4 -15.72 12.61 23.99
CA ALA A 4 -15.58 13.41 22.78
C ALA A 4 -14.11 13.65 22.40
N MET A 5 -13.24 13.88 23.39
CA MET A 5 -11.79 14.03 23.17
C MET A 5 -11.16 12.74 22.65
N THR A 6 -11.48 11.57 23.24
CA THR A 6 -10.96 10.28 22.77
C THR A 6 -11.38 9.96 21.33
N ALA A 7 -12.65 10.18 20.97
CA ALA A 7 -13.16 9.95 19.62
C ALA A 7 -12.45 10.82 18.57
N SER A 8 -12.17 12.10 18.90
CA SER A 8 -11.43 13.00 18.01
C SER A 8 -10.00 12.53 17.74
N ASN A 9 -9.33 11.99 18.76
CA ASN A 9 -7.95 11.55 18.65
C ASN A 9 -7.84 10.27 17.81
N GLN A 10 -8.79 9.35 17.97
CA GLN A 10 -8.92 8.15 17.13
C GLN A 10 -9.14 8.51 15.65
N ARG A 11 -9.99 9.50 15.37
CA ARG A 11 -10.24 9.99 14.01
C ARG A 11 -8.99 10.59 13.37
N LYS A 12 -8.20 11.36 14.14
CA LYS A 12 -6.91 11.91 13.67
C LYS A 12 -5.90 10.81 13.39
N ALA A 13 -5.76 9.83 14.29
CA ALA A 13 -4.86 8.69 14.11
C ALA A 13 -5.24 7.86 12.87
N GLN A 14 -6.54 7.63 12.64
CA GLN A 14 -7.02 6.96 11.44
C GLN A 14 -6.70 7.77 10.18
N ALA A 15 -6.98 9.07 10.16
CA ALA A 15 -6.66 9.93 9.02
C ALA A 15 -5.15 9.97 8.71
N PHE A 16 -4.32 9.91 9.75
CA PHE A 16 -2.86 9.83 9.59
C PHE A 16 -2.43 8.51 8.96
N ALA A 17 -2.96 7.38 9.43
CA ALA A 17 -2.68 6.07 8.84
C ALA A 17 -3.16 5.97 7.38
N MET A 18 -4.30 6.60 7.07
CA MET A 18 -4.80 6.73 5.69
C MET A 18 -3.81 7.51 4.83
N ALA A 19 -3.38 8.69 5.29
CA ALA A 19 -2.41 9.52 4.59
C ALA A 19 -1.08 8.78 4.34
N ILE A 20 -0.55 8.06 5.34
CA ILE A 20 0.66 7.25 5.18
C ILE A 20 0.46 6.18 4.09
N SER A 21 -0.66 5.46 4.14
CA SER A 21 -0.93 4.39 3.18
C SER A 21 -1.02 4.91 1.74
N PHE A 22 -1.65 6.07 1.57
CA PHE A 22 -1.76 6.72 0.28
C PHE A 22 -0.41 7.24 -0.23
N LEU A 23 0.36 7.90 0.63
CA LEU A 23 1.69 8.43 0.30
C LEU A 23 2.69 7.31 0.01
N LEU A 24 2.58 6.15 0.65
CA LEU A 24 3.42 4.99 0.33
C LEU A 24 3.05 4.36 -1.02
N ALA A 25 1.76 4.32 -1.37
CA ALA A 25 1.30 3.72 -2.62
C ALA A 25 1.63 4.58 -3.85
N LEU A 26 1.55 5.91 -3.73
CA LEU A 26 1.68 6.84 -4.85
C LEU A 26 3.00 6.70 -5.64
N PRO A 27 4.19 6.76 -5.01
CA PRO A 27 5.44 6.66 -5.74
C PRO A 27 5.59 5.30 -6.44
N LEU A 28 5.24 4.20 -5.76
CA LEU A 28 5.26 2.87 -6.37
C LEU A 28 4.35 2.78 -7.60
N ALA A 29 3.14 3.33 -7.52
CA ALA A 29 2.21 3.35 -8.63
C ALA A 29 2.74 4.18 -9.81
N VAL A 30 3.34 5.35 -9.54
CA VAL A 30 3.95 6.20 -10.57
C VAL A 30 5.10 5.47 -11.26
N ILE A 31 5.98 4.84 -10.49
CA ILE A 31 7.11 4.07 -11.04
C ILE A 31 6.61 2.94 -11.93
N LEU A 32 5.62 2.19 -11.46
CA LEU A 32 5.03 1.08 -12.22
C LEU A 32 4.38 1.52 -13.54
N LEU A 33 3.75 2.69 -13.54
CA LEU A 33 3.08 3.21 -14.72
C LEU A 33 4.03 3.91 -15.71
N ALA A 34 5.01 4.67 -15.20
CA ALA A 34 5.90 5.49 -16.01
C ALA A 34 7.20 4.79 -16.42
N HIS A 35 7.72 3.91 -15.56
CA HIS A 35 9.02 3.27 -15.74
C HIS A 35 8.97 1.77 -15.41
N PRO A 36 8.17 0.96 -16.16
CA PRO A 36 8.05 -0.48 -15.91
C PRO A 36 9.37 -1.24 -16.15
N SER A 37 10.35 -0.64 -16.83
CA SER A 37 11.69 -1.22 -17.02
C SER A 37 12.46 -1.41 -15.70
N LEU A 38 12.12 -0.65 -14.66
CA LEU A 38 12.72 -0.81 -13.32
C LEU A 38 12.31 -2.11 -12.61
N MET A 39 11.41 -2.88 -13.22
CA MET A 39 10.88 -4.14 -12.68
C MET A 39 11.42 -5.36 -13.41
N LEU A 40 12.35 -5.14 -14.34
CA LEU A 40 13.04 -6.20 -15.04
C LEU A 40 14.17 -6.73 -14.16
N ASP A 41 14.33 -8.06 -14.17
CA ASP A 41 15.49 -8.70 -13.56
C ASP A 41 16.76 -8.49 -14.41
N ALA A 42 17.89 -9.01 -13.93
CA ALA A 42 19.18 -8.92 -14.62
C ALA A 42 19.18 -9.54 -16.03
N ASN A 43 18.19 -10.36 -16.37
CA ASN A 43 18.03 -10.99 -17.69
C ASN A 43 16.99 -10.26 -18.57
N GLY A 44 16.40 -9.16 -18.09
CA GLY A 44 15.39 -8.41 -18.82
C GLY A 44 13.99 -9.04 -18.74
N HIS A 45 13.70 -9.92 -17.78
CA HIS A 45 12.39 -10.53 -17.60
C HIS A 45 11.64 -9.96 -16.40
N TYR A 46 10.31 -10.00 -16.47
CA TYR A 46 9.46 -9.66 -15.32
C TYR A 46 9.33 -10.87 -14.38
N ASN A 47 9.66 -10.66 -13.11
CA ASN A 47 9.22 -11.59 -12.08
C ASN A 47 7.74 -11.32 -11.75
N HIS A 48 6.85 -12.01 -12.48
CA HIS A 48 5.41 -11.84 -12.33
C HIS A 48 4.91 -12.01 -10.89
N SER A 49 5.48 -12.96 -10.14
CA SER A 49 5.08 -13.22 -8.75
C SER A 49 5.37 -12.02 -7.85
N GLN A 50 6.57 -11.45 -7.95
CA GLN A 50 6.95 -10.25 -7.21
C GLN A 50 6.11 -9.05 -7.63
N LEU A 51 5.89 -8.87 -8.94
CA LEU A 51 5.07 -7.79 -9.47
C LEU A 51 3.63 -7.86 -8.94
N MET A 52 3.03 -9.05 -8.94
CA MET A 52 1.68 -9.26 -8.40
C MET A 52 1.61 -8.95 -6.90
N LEU A 53 2.61 -9.37 -6.11
CA LEU A 53 2.68 -9.06 -4.68
C LEU A 53 2.74 -7.54 -4.43
N VAL A 54 3.57 -6.82 -5.19
CA VAL A 54 3.68 -5.36 -5.07
C VAL A 54 2.39 -4.67 -5.54
N MET A 55 1.75 -5.15 -6.60
CA MET A 55 0.46 -4.64 -7.07
C MET A 55 -0.65 -4.80 -6.03
N VAL A 56 -0.69 -5.91 -5.31
CA VAL A 56 -1.61 -6.11 -4.18
C VAL A 56 -1.31 -5.12 -3.05
N GLY A 57 -0.03 -4.88 -2.73
CA GLY A 57 0.38 -3.87 -1.75
C GLY A 57 -0.09 -2.46 -2.13
N ILE A 58 0.16 -2.04 -3.38
CA ILE A 58 -0.26 -0.74 -3.92
C ILE A 58 -1.79 -0.60 -3.85
N SER A 59 -2.52 -1.64 -4.25
CA SER A 59 -3.99 -1.67 -4.20
C SER A 59 -4.51 -1.48 -2.77
N GLY A 60 -3.91 -2.18 -1.80
CA GLY A 60 -4.25 -2.02 -0.39
C GLY A 60 -3.92 -0.63 0.15
N GLY A 61 -2.78 -0.07 -0.24
CA GLY A 61 -2.37 1.30 0.11
C GLY A 61 -3.37 2.35 -0.38
N PHE A 62 -3.91 2.21 -1.59
CA PHE A 62 -4.96 3.09 -2.10
C PHE A 62 -6.31 2.85 -1.41
N ILE A 63 -6.75 1.60 -1.28
CA ILE A 63 -8.03 1.24 -0.63
C ILE A 63 -8.10 1.82 0.78
N TYR A 64 -7.07 1.57 1.58
CA TYR A 64 -7.02 2.12 2.93
C TYR A 64 -6.75 3.63 2.91
N GLY A 65 -5.92 4.11 1.98
CA GLY A 65 -5.55 5.52 1.87
C GLY A 65 -6.72 6.46 1.61
N VAL A 66 -7.72 6.03 0.83
CA VAL A 66 -8.95 6.81 0.60
C VAL A 66 -10.04 6.56 1.65
N GLY A 67 -9.81 5.61 2.57
CA GLY A 67 -10.74 5.26 3.64
C GLY A 67 -11.85 4.30 3.19
N PHE A 68 -11.66 3.61 2.07
CA PHE A 68 -12.61 2.60 1.59
C PHE A 68 -12.51 1.33 2.46
N VAL A 69 -13.66 0.81 2.88
CA VAL A 69 -13.75 -0.43 3.67
C VAL A 69 -14.43 -1.51 2.82
N PRO A 70 -13.70 -2.56 2.40
CA PRO A 70 -14.28 -3.65 1.61
C PRO A 70 -15.37 -4.40 2.39
N HIS A 71 -16.45 -4.78 1.70
CA HIS A 71 -17.55 -5.53 2.31
C HIS A 71 -17.19 -7.00 2.58
N PHE A 72 -16.51 -7.65 1.63
CA PHE A 72 -16.14 -9.07 1.75
C PHE A 72 -14.97 -9.26 2.71
N TRP A 73 -15.08 -10.25 3.60
CA TRP A 73 -14.10 -10.49 4.68
C TRP A 73 -12.68 -10.72 4.16
N LEU A 74 -12.49 -11.49 3.08
CA LEU A 74 -11.16 -11.75 2.53
C LEU A 74 -10.47 -10.46 2.07
N TRP A 75 -11.20 -9.57 1.39
CA TRP A 75 -10.66 -8.29 0.93
C TRP A 75 -10.36 -7.34 2.09
N LYS A 76 -11.18 -7.38 3.14
CA LYS A 76 -10.93 -6.61 4.36
C LYS A 76 -9.63 -7.04 5.05
N TRP A 77 -9.29 -8.33 5.00
CA TRP A 77 -8.02 -8.83 5.51
C TRP A 77 -6.87 -8.47 4.56
N LEU A 78 -6.98 -8.82 3.27
CA LEU A 78 -5.93 -8.64 2.27
C LEU A 78 -5.48 -7.17 2.14
N PHE A 79 -6.43 -6.23 2.13
CA PHE A 79 -6.16 -4.80 2.00
C PHE A 79 -6.04 -4.07 3.34
N SER A 80 -5.85 -4.81 4.42
CA SER A 80 -5.53 -4.24 5.72
C SER A 80 -4.14 -3.59 5.69
N PRO A 81 -3.92 -2.47 6.41
CA PRO A 81 -2.60 -1.82 6.52
C PRO A 81 -1.49 -2.79 6.93
N TRP A 82 -1.84 -3.79 7.76
CA TRP A 82 -0.92 -4.81 8.25
C TRP A 82 -0.33 -5.69 7.14
N ILE A 83 -1.03 -5.88 6.02
CA ILE A 83 -0.56 -6.63 4.86
C ILE A 83 -0.06 -5.68 3.77
N ALA A 84 -0.78 -4.59 3.54
CA ALA A 84 -0.44 -3.61 2.50
C ALA A 84 0.92 -2.95 2.75
N TRP A 85 1.22 -2.55 4.00
CA TRP A 85 2.49 -1.86 4.30
C TRP A 85 3.72 -2.76 4.09
N PRO A 86 3.79 -3.99 4.62
CA PRO A 86 4.90 -4.89 4.33
C PRO A 86 5.08 -5.15 2.83
N LEU A 87 3.98 -5.32 2.08
CA LEU A 87 4.06 -5.53 0.62
C LEU A 87 4.58 -4.29 -0.12
N MET A 88 4.16 -3.09 0.27
CA MET A 88 4.70 -1.84 -0.30
C MET A 88 6.17 -1.66 0.06
N LEU A 89 6.56 -1.89 1.32
CA LEU A 89 7.96 -1.82 1.76
C LEU A 89 8.84 -2.83 1.02
N LEU A 90 8.33 -4.04 0.80
CA LEU A 90 8.99 -5.04 -0.04
C LEU A 90 9.16 -4.53 -1.48
N GLY A 91 8.14 -3.90 -2.06
CA GLY A 91 8.24 -3.27 -3.39
C GLY A 91 9.32 -2.19 -3.45
N TYR A 92 9.37 -1.31 -2.46
CA TYR A 92 10.44 -0.31 -2.34
C TYR A 92 11.82 -0.96 -2.23
N TYR A 93 11.95 -2.01 -1.42
CA TYR A 93 13.20 -2.73 -1.26
C TYR A 93 13.66 -3.36 -2.58
N ILE A 94 12.76 -4.05 -3.28
CA ILE A 94 13.10 -4.73 -4.53
C ILE A 94 13.51 -3.72 -5.61
N TRP A 95 12.77 -2.62 -5.78
CA TRP A 95 12.99 -1.70 -6.91
C TRP A 95 14.09 -0.66 -6.69
N PHE A 96 14.43 -0.35 -5.44
CA PHE A 96 15.43 0.69 -5.14
C PHE A 96 16.71 0.16 -4.51
N LEU A 97 16.68 -1.01 -3.87
CA LEU A 97 17.80 -1.52 -3.07
C LEU A 97 18.38 -2.84 -3.61
N THR A 98 17.86 -3.35 -4.73
CA THR A 98 18.32 -4.59 -5.39
C THR A 98 18.70 -4.27 -6.83
#